data_AF-A0A920LSU8-F1
#
_entry.id   AF-A0A920LSU8-F1
#
_cell.length_a   1.000
_cell.length_b   1.000
_cell.length_c   1.000
_cell.angle_alpha   90.00
_cell.angle_beta   90.00
_cell.angle_gamma   90.00
#
_symmetry.space_group_name_H-M   'P 1'
#
loop_
_entity.id
_entity.type
_entity.pdbx_description
1 polymer ?
#
loop_
_entity_poly.entity_id
_entity_poly.type
_entity_poly.pdbx_seq_one_letter_code
_entity_poly.pdbx_strand_id
1 'polypeptide(L)'
;MNELSKLKKIVKLSNTSIQKNSFLILFLSCFFCISIFNCNIASAQTALDTSLSGLPALNVMNGNGETATTYSLSLQILALMTALTILPSLVLGMTSFTRVIIVLSILRQAMGTQQTPPNQVLIAIALFLTFFIMAPTFETVYDDSISPYLDGEITADNALMGGKNVIKNFLVQNTRISDLNMFSDMVGISNYESPEAVPLSVLLPAFITSELKTAFQIGFLLFLPFLVIDMVIASILMSLGMMMLSPMLVAMPFKLLLFVLVDGWAMTVGSLVATYSIGG
;
A
#
# COMPACT_ATOMS: atom_id res chain seq x y z
N MET A 1 14.97 -24.02 40.08
CA MET A 1 15.29 -23.37 38.78
C MET A 1 14.32 -23.78 37.66
N ASN A 2 13.01 -23.97 37.94
CA ASN A 2 12.07 -24.62 37.00
C ASN A 2 10.73 -23.89 36.80
N GLU A 3 10.45 -22.82 37.55
CA GLU A 3 9.21 -22.05 37.45
C GLU A 3 9.38 -20.75 36.63
N LEU A 4 10.54 -20.07 36.74
CA LEU A 4 10.88 -18.90 35.92
C LEU A 4 11.00 -19.23 34.42
N SER A 5 11.47 -20.44 34.08
CA SER A 5 11.53 -20.91 32.68
C SER A 5 10.16 -21.24 32.11
N LYS A 6 9.26 -21.80 32.93
CA LYS A 6 7.84 -22.02 32.55
C LYS A 6 7.10 -20.71 32.35
N LEU A 7 7.27 -19.74 33.24
CA LEU A 7 6.64 -18.42 33.11
C LEU A 7 7.11 -17.68 31.87
N LYS A 8 8.42 -17.70 31.55
CA LYS A 8 8.92 -17.13 30.29
C LYS A 8 8.36 -17.84 29.05
N LYS A 9 8.14 -19.15 29.12
CA LYS A 9 7.55 -19.93 28.01
C LYS A 9 6.07 -19.62 27.83
N ILE A 10 5.32 -19.44 28.92
CA ILE A 10 3.89 -19.08 28.91
C ILE A 10 3.70 -17.65 28.39
N VAL A 11 4.52 -16.68 28.82
CA VAL A 11 4.47 -15.30 28.31
C VAL A 11 4.82 -15.25 26.81
N LYS A 12 5.82 -16.02 26.37
CA LYS A 12 6.21 -16.08 24.94
C LYS A 12 5.14 -16.72 24.06
N LEU A 13 4.41 -17.74 24.58
CA LEU A 13 3.27 -18.36 23.89
C LEU A 13 2.04 -17.44 23.86
N SER A 14 1.83 -16.64 24.91
CA SER A 14 0.76 -15.63 24.95
C SER A 14 0.99 -14.53 23.90
N ASN A 15 2.18 -13.92 23.85
CA ASN A 15 2.48 -12.87 22.86
C ASN A 15 2.41 -13.36 21.42
N THR A 16 2.85 -14.58 21.12
CA THR A 16 2.71 -15.13 19.76
C THR A 16 1.25 -15.44 19.39
N SER A 17 0.39 -15.78 20.35
CA SER A 17 -1.05 -15.96 20.11
C SER A 17 -1.80 -14.63 19.91
N ILE A 18 -1.40 -13.58 20.63
CA ILE A 18 -1.96 -12.22 20.50
C ILE A 18 -1.55 -11.61 19.16
N GLN A 19 -0.30 -11.78 18.73
CA GLN A 19 0.17 -11.31 17.42
C GLN A 19 -0.55 -12.05 16.27
N LYS A 20 -0.78 -13.37 16.40
CA LYS A 20 -1.58 -14.15 15.44
C LYS A 20 -3.04 -13.70 15.38
N ASN A 21 -3.67 -13.44 16.53
CA ASN A 21 -5.06 -13.01 16.58
C ASN A 21 -5.23 -11.55 16.12
N SER A 22 -4.27 -10.67 16.38
CA SER A 22 -4.25 -9.29 15.88
C SER A 22 -4.13 -9.26 14.35
N PHE A 23 -3.23 -10.07 13.76
CA PHE A 23 -3.12 -10.21 12.31
C PHE A 23 -4.39 -10.77 11.67
N LEU A 24 -5.05 -11.74 12.33
CA LEU A 24 -6.30 -12.31 11.86
C LEU A 24 -7.46 -11.32 11.96
N ILE A 25 -7.53 -10.50 13.03
CA ILE A 25 -8.53 -9.44 13.22
C ILE A 25 -8.33 -8.31 12.20
N LEU A 26 -7.09 -7.92 11.93
CA LEU A 26 -6.76 -6.89 10.95
C LEU A 26 -7.04 -7.36 9.52
N PHE A 27 -6.78 -8.64 9.24
CA PHE A 27 -7.15 -9.27 7.97
C PHE A 27 -8.67 -9.37 7.76
N LEU A 28 -9.42 -9.76 8.80
CA LEU A 28 -10.88 -9.83 8.75
C LEU A 28 -11.53 -8.44 8.70
N SER A 29 -10.95 -7.46 9.38
CA SER A 29 -11.36 -6.04 9.29
C SER A 29 -11.10 -5.47 7.90
N CYS A 30 -9.97 -5.81 7.27
CA CYS A 30 -9.67 -5.37 5.91
C CYS A 30 -10.61 -6.03 4.88
N PHE A 31 -10.90 -7.33 5.04
CA PHE A 31 -11.87 -8.05 4.21
C PHE A 31 -13.30 -7.49 4.37
N PHE A 32 -13.71 -7.18 5.60
CA PHE A 32 -15.01 -6.56 5.91
C PHE A 32 -15.12 -5.13 5.35
N CYS A 33 -14.06 -4.32 5.47
CA CYS A 33 -13.99 -2.98 4.88
C CYS A 33 -14.06 -3.02 3.33
N ILE A 34 -13.39 -3.98 2.69
CA ILE A 34 -13.43 -4.14 1.21
C ILE A 34 -14.81 -4.60 0.73
N SER A 35 -15.48 -5.48 1.49
CA SER A 35 -16.86 -5.91 1.18
C SER A 35 -17.88 -4.77 1.33
N ILE A 36 -17.69 -3.88 2.32
CA ILE A 36 -18.52 -2.68 2.50
C ILE A 36 -18.23 -1.64 1.40
N PHE A 37 -16.97 -1.51 0.97
CA PHE A 37 -16.59 -0.54 -0.07
C PHE A 37 -17.16 -0.94 -1.45
N ASN A 38 -17.19 -2.23 -1.80
CA ASN A 38 -17.79 -2.70 -3.06
C ASN A 38 -19.33 -2.68 -3.06
N CYS A 39 -19.98 -2.77 -1.89
CA CYS A 39 -21.44 -2.68 -1.80
C CYS A 39 -21.95 -1.24 -2.02
N ASN A 40 -21.19 -0.23 -1.58
CA ASN A 40 -21.63 1.17 -1.64
C ASN A 40 -21.46 1.84 -3.01
N ILE A 41 -20.56 1.38 -3.89
CA ILE A 41 -20.38 2.00 -5.22
C ILE A 41 -21.59 1.73 -6.14
N ALA A 42 -22.32 0.63 -5.94
CA ALA A 42 -23.53 0.33 -6.72
C ALA A 42 -24.80 0.99 -6.16
N SER A 43 -24.89 1.22 -4.85
CA SER A 43 -26.10 1.75 -4.19
C SER A 43 -26.06 3.25 -3.85
N ALA A 44 -24.88 3.89 -3.85
CA ALA A 44 -24.78 5.32 -3.52
C ALA A 44 -25.35 6.25 -4.61
N GLN A 45 -25.45 5.81 -5.87
CA GLN A 45 -26.01 6.63 -6.94
C GLN A 45 -27.54 6.78 -6.85
N THR A 46 -28.25 5.93 -6.10
CA THR A 46 -29.73 5.90 -6.08
C THR A 46 -30.34 6.50 -4.79
N ALA A 47 -29.53 6.80 -3.77
CA ALA A 47 -30.02 7.36 -2.50
C ALA A 47 -29.97 8.90 -2.43
N LEU A 48 -29.35 9.58 -3.41
CA LEU A 48 -29.14 11.04 -3.38
C LEU A 48 -30.35 11.86 -3.89
N ASP A 49 -31.31 11.25 -4.58
CA ASP A 49 -32.41 11.98 -5.23
C ASP A 49 -33.72 12.05 -4.42
N THR A 50 -33.81 11.48 -3.21
CA THR A 50 -35.12 11.38 -2.50
C THR A 50 -35.14 11.85 -1.05
N SER A 51 -34.17 12.62 -0.55
CA SER A 51 -34.26 13.18 0.81
C SER A 51 -33.79 14.63 0.99
N LEU A 52 -33.63 15.40 -0.09
CA LEU A 52 -33.29 16.84 0.01
C LEU A 52 -34.51 17.77 0.14
N SER A 53 -35.71 17.23 0.31
CA SER A 53 -36.90 17.99 0.68
C SER A 53 -37.29 17.73 2.14
N GLY A 54 -36.69 18.52 3.04
CA GLY A 54 -37.29 18.79 4.35
C GLY A 54 -36.49 18.34 5.57
N LEU A 55 -35.55 19.18 6.02
CA LEU A 55 -35.26 19.35 7.45
C LEU A 55 -34.83 20.81 7.73
N PRO A 56 -35.73 21.65 8.27
CA PRO A 56 -35.40 22.97 8.78
C PRO A 56 -35.21 22.89 10.31
N ALA A 57 -33.97 22.79 10.83
CA ALA A 57 -33.66 23.12 12.23
C ALA A 57 -32.17 22.93 12.56
N LEU A 58 -31.46 24.04 12.78
CA LEU A 58 -30.61 24.36 13.94
C LEU A 58 -29.73 25.57 13.58
N ASN A 59 -30.36 26.75 13.54
CA ASN A 59 -29.63 28.01 13.68
C ASN A 59 -29.24 28.16 15.16
N VAL A 60 -27.97 27.97 15.49
CA VAL A 60 -27.42 28.51 16.74
C VAL A 60 -27.13 29.98 16.48
N MET A 61 -28.04 30.85 16.90
CA MET A 61 -27.70 32.26 17.12
C MET A 61 -26.79 32.32 18.34
N ASN A 62 -25.50 32.56 18.14
CA ASN A 62 -24.66 33.10 19.21
C ASN A 62 -24.63 34.62 19.04
N GLY A 63 -24.91 35.34 20.13
CA GLY A 63 -24.86 36.79 20.15
C GLY A 63 -23.47 37.31 19.80
N ASN A 64 -23.45 38.47 19.14
CA ASN A 64 -22.32 39.34 18.86
C ASN A 64 -21.53 39.06 17.57
N GLY A 65 -22.04 39.59 16.45
CA GLY A 65 -21.34 40.65 15.72
C GLY A 65 -20.08 40.34 14.91
N GLU A 66 -19.57 39.12 14.86
CA GLU A 66 -18.43 38.77 14.02
C GLU A 66 -18.68 37.46 13.26
N THR A 67 -18.39 37.48 11.97
CA THR A 67 -18.66 36.46 10.95
C THR A 67 -18.12 35.07 11.31
N ALA A 68 -18.86 34.32 12.12
CA ALA A 68 -18.67 32.89 12.30
C ALA A 68 -19.34 32.16 11.13
N THR A 69 -18.54 31.72 10.16
CA THR A 69 -18.99 30.84 9.08
C THR A 69 -19.46 29.50 9.67
N THR A 70 -20.73 29.44 10.01
CA THR A 70 -21.41 28.22 10.45
C THR A 70 -21.53 27.31 9.23
N TYR A 71 -20.52 26.47 9.01
CA TYR A 71 -20.62 25.39 8.04
C TYR A 71 -21.78 24.48 8.45
N SER A 72 -22.80 24.35 7.60
CA SER A 72 -23.92 23.46 7.87
C SER A 72 -23.39 22.06 8.15
N LEU A 73 -24.01 21.33 9.08
CA LEU A 73 -23.66 19.94 9.40
C LEU A 73 -23.53 19.08 8.13
N SER A 74 -24.34 19.37 7.11
CA SER A 74 -24.27 18.75 5.78
C SER A 74 -22.92 18.95 5.08
N LEU A 75 -22.30 20.13 5.16
CA LEU A 75 -20.99 20.38 4.57
C LEU A 75 -19.86 19.69 5.35
N GLN A 76 -19.98 19.59 6.68
CA GLN A 76 -19.02 18.84 7.51
C GLN A 76 -19.07 17.34 7.19
N ILE A 77 -20.28 16.78 7.03
CA ILE A 77 -20.47 15.38 6.61
C ILE A 77 -19.92 15.16 5.19
N LEU A 78 -20.14 16.10 4.26
CA LEU A 78 -19.59 16.02 2.91
C LEU A 78 -18.05 16.00 2.92
N ALA A 79 -17.42 16.88 3.70
CA ALA A 79 -15.97 16.93 3.86
C ALA A 79 -15.43 15.64 4.48
N LEU A 80 -16.11 15.10 5.50
CA LEU A 80 -15.75 13.83 6.14
C LEU A 80 -15.82 12.66 5.15
N MET A 81 -16.89 12.55 4.36
CA MET A 81 -17.04 11.48 3.36
C MET A 81 -15.99 11.58 2.25
N THR A 82 -15.65 12.80 1.86
CA THR A 82 -14.56 13.05 0.89
C THR A 82 -13.22 12.58 1.45
N ALA A 83 -12.91 12.94 2.71
CA ALA A 83 -11.69 12.51 3.38
C ALA A 83 -11.62 10.98 3.53
N LEU A 84 -12.70 10.33 3.96
CA LEU A 84 -12.76 8.86 4.10
C LEU A 84 -12.56 8.13 2.77
N THR A 85 -12.95 8.72 1.64
CA THR A 85 -12.79 8.09 0.32
C THR A 85 -11.34 8.13 -0.17
N ILE A 86 -10.61 9.19 0.15
CA ILE A 86 -9.21 9.38 -0.29
C ILE A 86 -8.22 8.69 0.67
N LEU A 87 -8.60 8.55 1.95
CA LEU A 87 -7.71 8.01 2.98
C LEU A 87 -7.11 6.63 2.64
N PRO A 88 -7.86 5.63 2.11
CA PRO A 88 -7.30 4.32 1.81
C PRO A 88 -6.17 4.37 0.78
N SER A 89 -6.32 5.18 -0.28
CA SER A 89 -5.30 5.28 -1.32
C SER A 89 -4.05 6.01 -0.82
N LEU A 90 -4.23 7.02 0.03
CA LEU A 90 -3.13 7.75 0.66
C LEU A 90 -2.35 6.85 1.63
N VAL A 91 -3.05 6.07 2.47
CA VAL A 91 -2.42 5.09 3.37
C VAL A 91 -1.63 4.06 2.58
N LEU A 92 -2.22 3.44 1.55
CA LEU A 92 -1.50 2.48 0.72
C LEU A 92 -0.29 3.10 0.01
N GLY A 93 -0.42 4.34 -0.46
CA GLY A 93 0.67 5.09 -1.08
C GLY A 93 1.84 5.38 -0.13
N MET A 94 1.64 5.38 1.19
CA MET A 94 2.68 5.56 2.19
C MET A 94 3.37 4.24 2.62
N THR A 95 3.05 3.13 1.97
CA THR A 95 3.58 1.80 2.31
C THR A 95 4.34 1.17 1.14
N SER A 96 4.82 -0.07 1.33
CA SER A 96 5.41 -0.89 0.27
C SER A 96 4.42 -1.34 -0.83
N PHE A 97 3.11 -1.09 -0.66
CA PHE A 97 2.07 -1.56 -1.57
C PHE A 97 2.33 -1.20 -3.04
N THR A 98 2.73 0.05 -3.29
CA THR A 98 2.95 0.60 -4.64
C THR A 98 3.97 -0.22 -5.43
N ARG A 99 5.13 -0.55 -4.86
CA ARG A 99 6.15 -1.34 -5.56
C ARG A 99 5.68 -2.75 -5.83
N VAL A 100 5.06 -3.38 -4.82
CA VAL A 100 4.62 -4.78 -4.89
C VAL A 100 3.56 -4.95 -5.98
N ILE A 101 2.50 -4.13 -5.99
CA ILE A 101 1.41 -4.28 -6.97
C ILE A 101 1.87 -4.06 -8.40
N ILE A 102 2.80 -3.13 -8.63
CA ILE A 102 3.32 -2.82 -9.96
C ILE A 102 4.21 -3.96 -10.47
N VAL A 103 5.13 -4.46 -9.65
CA VAL A 103 5.99 -5.60 -10.04
C VAL A 103 5.15 -6.83 -10.37
N LEU A 104 4.16 -7.16 -9.54
CA LEU A 104 3.25 -8.29 -9.79
C LEU A 104 2.40 -8.08 -11.06
N SER A 105 1.99 -6.85 -11.34
CA SER A 105 1.23 -6.54 -12.56
C SER A 105 2.09 -6.65 -13.82
N ILE A 106 3.35 -6.21 -13.77
CA ILE A 106 4.30 -6.38 -14.88
C ILE A 106 4.60 -7.86 -15.11
N LEU A 107 4.82 -8.63 -14.04
CA LEU A 107 5.04 -10.07 -14.13
C LEU A 107 3.87 -10.80 -14.81
N ARG A 108 2.62 -10.46 -14.43
CA ARG A 108 1.43 -11.01 -15.10
C ARG A 108 1.44 -10.73 -16.60
N GLN A 109 1.78 -9.50 -17.00
CA GLN A 109 1.87 -9.14 -18.41
C GLN A 109 2.99 -9.91 -19.13
N ALA A 110 4.14 -10.10 -18.46
CA ALA A 110 5.30 -10.79 -19.02
C ALA A 110 5.01 -12.27 -19.36
N MET A 111 4.25 -12.95 -18.49
CA MET A 111 3.82 -14.33 -18.69
C MET A 111 2.87 -14.51 -19.88
N GLY A 112 2.26 -13.42 -20.37
CA GLY A 112 1.39 -13.41 -21.54
C GLY A 112 0.01 -14.04 -21.31
N THR A 113 -0.34 -14.38 -20.07
CA THR A 113 -1.62 -15.01 -19.71
C THR A 113 -2.78 -14.03 -19.88
N GLN A 114 -3.91 -14.51 -20.39
CA GLN A 114 -5.13 -13.70 -20.51
C GLN A 114 -5.74 -13.45 -19.13
N GLN A 115 -5.35 -12.35 -18.49
CA GLN A 115 -5.87 -11.84 -17.22
C GLN A 115 -5.79 -12.79 -16.01
N THR A 116 -5.08 -13.91 -16.12
CA THR A 116 -4.82 -14.83 -15.00
C THR A 116 -3.42 -14.57 -14.46
N PRO A 117 -3.22 -14.20 -13.18
CA PRO A 117 -4.23 -14.06 -12.12
C PRO A 117 -5.11 -12.80 -12.22
N PRO A 118 -6.38 -12.86 -11.77
CA PRO A 118 -7.29 -11.71 -11.74
C PRO A 118 -6.72 -10.53 -10.93
N ASN A 119 -7.12 -9.30 -11.26
CA ASN A 119 -6.63 -8.10 -10.57
C ASN A 119 -6.88 -8.15 -9.05
N GLN A 120 -8.01 -8.69 -8.62
CA GLN A 120 -8.36 -8.86 -7.21
C GLN A 120 -7.37 -9.77 -6.46
N VAL A 121 -6.91 -10.84 -7.12
CA VAL A 121 -5.91 -11.76 -6.54
C VAL A 121 -4.57 -11.06 -6.40
N LEU A 122 -4.16 -10.26 -7.40
CA LEU A 122 -2.92 -9.47 -7.30
C LEU A 122 -2.98 -8.44 -6.17
N ILE A 123 -4.11 -7.74 -6.02
CA ILE A 123 -4.31 -6.79 -4.93
C ILE A 123 -4.25 -7.49 -3.58
N ALA A 124 -4.89 -8.66 -3.44
CA ALA A 124 -4.85 -9.44 -2.20
C ALA A 124 -3.42 -9.88 -1.84
N ILE A 125 -2.67 -10.44 -2.81
CA ILE A 125 -1.26 -10.81 -2.61
C ILE A 125 -0.43 -9.58 -2.23
N ALA A 126 -0.63 -8.46 -2.92
CA ALA A 126 0.09 -7.22 -2.64
C ALA A 126 -0.20 -6.67 -1.24
N LEU A 127 -1.46 -6.72 -0.78
CA LEU A 127 -1.82 -6.32 0.58
C LEU A 127 -1.19 -7.23 1.63
N PHE A 128 -1.25 -8.55 1.46
CA PHE A 128 -0.62 -9.48 2.39
C PHE A 128 0.90 -9.29 2.49
N LEU A 129 1.57 -9.13 1.35
CA LEU A 129 3.00 -8.84 1.32
C LEU A 129 3.32 -7.48 1.93
N THR A 130 2.45 -6.49 1.75
CA THR A 130 2.58 -5.18 2.40
C THR A 130 2.51 -5.32 3.91
N PHE A 131 1.52 -6.04 4.45
CA PHE A 131 1.46 -6.29 5.90
C PHE A 131 2.68 -7.05 6.41
N PHE A 132 3.20 -8.00 5.64
CA PHE A 132 4.40 -8.73 6.00
C PHE A 132 5.64 -7.84 6.04
N ILE A 133 5.83 -7.00 5.02
CA ILE A 133 6.98 -6.07 4.92
C ILE A 133 6.88 -4.94 5.96
N MET A 134 5.68 -4.42 6.19
CA MET A 134 5.40 -3.29 7.10
C MET A 134 5.21 -3.71 8.56
N ALA A 135 5.24 -5.01 8.87
CA ALA A 135 5.06 -5.52 10.22
C ALA A 135 5.88 -4.76 11.30
N PRO A 136 7.20 -4.54 11.15
CA PRO A 136 7.98 -3.81 12.16
C PRO A 136 7.51 -2.35 12.32
N THR A 137 7.20 -1.67 11.22
CA THR A 137 6.70 -0.28 11.26
C THR A 137 5.36 -0.19 11.98
N PHE A 138 4.45 -1.13 11.73
CA PHE A 138 3.15 -1.17 12.42
C PHE A 138 3.27 -1.52 13.90
N GLU A 139 4.22 -2.39 14.26
CA GLU A 139 4.52 -2.71 15.66
C GLU A 139 5.03 -1.46 16.41
N THR A 140 5.98 -0.72 15.82
CA THR A 140 6.48 0.54 16.41
C THR A 140 5.38 1.61 16.52
N VAL A 141 4.52 1.76 15.51
CA VAL A 141 3.37 2.70 15.60
C VAL A 141 2.41 2.27 16.72
N TYR A 142 2.17 0.97 16.88
CA TYR A 142 1.27 0.46 17.91
C TYR A 142 1.83 0.73 19.31
N ASP A 143 3.09 0.38 19.54
CA ASP A 143 3.74 0.50 20.84
C ASP A 143 4.00 1.97 21.23
N ASP A 144 4.46 2.82 20.31
CA ASP A 144 4.87 4.19 20.62
C ASP A 144 3.70 5.20 20.61
N SER A 145 2.59 4.88 19.92
CA SER A 145 1.52 5.85 19.69
C SER A 145 0.12 5.34 20.01
N ILE A 146 -0.22 4.10 19.63
CA ILE A 146 -1.58 3.60 19.84
C ILE A 146 -1.80 3.15 21.29
N SER A 147 -0.90 2.32 21.84
CA SER A 147 -1.04 1.83 23.23
C SER A 147 -1.09 2.98 24.24
N PRO A 148 -0.13 3.93 24.25
CA PRO A 148 -0.11 4.99 25.26
C PRO A 148 -1.30 5.95 25.12
N TYR A 149 -1.87 6.09 23.92
CA TYR A 149 -3.10 6.87 23.69
C TYR A 149 -4.33 6.18 24.28
N LEU A 150 -4.45 4.86 24.07
CA LEU A 150 -5.55 4.06 24.63
C LEU A 150 -5.47 3.98 26.15
N ASP A 151 -4.25 3.97 26.70
CA ASP A 151 -3.99 3.98 28.14
C ASP A 151 -4.14 5.38 28.76
N GLY A 152 -4.36 6.42 27.94
CA GLY A 152 -4.57 7.80 28.37
C GLY A 152 -3.29 8.53 28.82
N GLU A 153 -2.12 7.97 28.51
CA GLU A 153 -0.81 8.54 28.88
C GLU A 153 -0.41 9.71 27.98
N ILE A 154 -0.87 9.72 26.72
CA ILE A 154 -0.59 10.79 25.74
C ILE A 154 -1.87 11.34 25.12
N THR A 155 -1.83 12.61 24.70
CA THR A 155 -2.92 13.24 23.95
C THR A 155 -2.96 12.74 22.50
N ALA A 156 -4.12 12.88 21.86
CA ALA A 156 -4.31 12.50 20.45
C ALA A 156 -3.30 13.18 19.51
N ASP A 157 -2.95 14.44 19.75
CA ASP A 157 -1.98 15.18 18.93
C ASP A 157 -0.57 14.59 19.05
N ASN A 158 -0.15 14.22 20.26
CA ASN A 158 1.16 13.61 20.50
C ASN A 158 1.23 12.20 19.91
N ALA A 159 0.15 11.41 20.03
CA ALA A 159 0.04 10.10 19.40
C ALA A 159 0.15 10.21 17.86
N LEU A 160 -0.53 11.19 17.27
CA LEU A 160 -0.48 11.42 15.83
C LEU A 160 0.91 11.87 15.38
N MET A 161 1.60 12.71 16.16
CA MET A 161 2.96 13.13 15.86
C MET A 161 3.97 11.99 15.96
N GLY A 162 3.85 11.12 16.98
CA GLY A 162 4.66 9.91 17.13
C GLY A 162 4.50 8.96 15.95
N GLY A 163 3.26 8.59 15.63
CA GLY A 163 2.97 7.68 14.52
C GLY A 163 3.41 8.24 13.16
N LYS A 164 3.23 9.55 12.97
CA LYS A 164 3.72 10.26 11.78
C LYS A 164 5.24 10.14 11.63
N ASN A 165 6.00 10.28 12.72
CA ASN A 165 7.47 10.19 12.66
C ASN A 165 7.93 8.77 12.29
N VAL A 166 7.30 7.73 12.83
CA VAL A 166 7.61 6.34 12.49
C VAL A 166 7.40 6.07 10.99
N ILE A 167 6.24 6.49 10.45
CA ILE A 167 5.95 6.36 9.01
C ILE A 167 6.92 7.20 8.18
N LYS A 168 7.25 8.41 8.62
CA LYS A 168 8.20 9.28 7.94
C LYS A 168 9.58 8.66 7.85
N ASN A 169 10.06 8.01 8.91
CA ASN A 169 11.34 7.31 8.92
C ASN A 169 11.35 6.17 7.89
N PHE A 170 10.27 5.39 7.82
CA PHE A 170 10.12 4.38 6.78
C PHE A 170 10.18 4.98 5.36
N LEU A 171 9.47 6.09 5.11
CA LEU A 171 9.47 6.74 3.81
C LEU A 171 10.86 7.26 3.42
N VAL A 172 11.55 7.91 4.36
CA VAL A 172 12.91 8.44 4.15
C VAL A 172 13.89 7.32 3.78
N GLN A 173 13.89 6.22 4.54
CA GLN A 173 14.81 5.09 4.31
C GLN A 173 14.62 4.46 2.93
N ASN A 174 13.39 4.50 2.40
CA ASN A 174 13.04 3.89 1.12
C ASN A 174 13.00 4.89 -0.05
N THR A 175 13.25 6.18 0.20
CA THR A 175 13.31 7.21 -0.85
C THR A 175 14.74 7.42 -1.32
N ARG A 176 14.96 7.37 -2.63
CA ARG A 176 16.26 7.71 -3.22
C ARG A 176 16.61 9.17 -2.97
N ILE A 177 17.85 9.41 -2.55
CA ILE A 177 18.40 10.75 -2.32
C ILE A 177 18.26 11.65 -3.55
N SER A 178 18.48 11.10 -4.76
CA SER A 178 18.31 11.86 -6.01
C SER A 178 16.88 12.37 -6.21
N ASP A 179 15.89 11.54 -5.86
CA ASP A 179 14.48 11.86 -6.08
C ASP A 179 14.00 12.84 -4.99
N LEU A 180 14.48 12.66 -3.75
CA LEU A 180 14.26 13.60 -2.65
C LEU A 180 14.82 14.99 -2.96
N ASN A 181 16.05 15.07 -3.45
CA ASN A 181 16.70 16.34 -3.81
C ASN A 181 15.94 17.03 -4.94
N MET A 182 15.54 16.29 -5.98
CA MET A 182 14.77 16.83 -7.10
C MET A 182 13.49 17.54 -6.62
N PHE A 183 12.69 16.91 -5.75
CA PHE A 183 11.46 17.53 -5.23
C PHE A 183 11.76 18.66 -4.23
N SER A 184 12.87 18.59 -3.50
CA SER A 184 13.30 19.66 -2.59
C SER A 184 13.69 20.92 -3.35
N ASP A 185 14.42 20.76 -4.46
CA ASP A 185 14.82 21.83 -5.38
C ASP A 185 13.61 22.50 -6.02
N MET A 186 12.56 21.75 -6.38
CA MET A 186 11.32 22.29 -6.93
C MET A 186 10.57 23.21 -5.95
N VAL A 187 10.71 22.98 -4.64
CA VAL A 187 10.09 23.81 -3.59
C VAL A 187 11.02 24.94 -3.14
N GLY A 188 12.25 25.00 -3.68
CA GLY A 188 13.24 26.04 -3.36
C GLY A 188 13.89 25.88 -1.99
N ILE A 189 13.85 24.68 -1.41
CA ILE A 189 14.48 24.36 -0.11
C ILE A 189 15.56 23.31 -0.36
N SER A 190 16.82 23.74 -0.37
CA SER A 190 17.94 22.91 -0.85
C SER A 190 18.77 22.24 0.24
N ASN A 191 18.47 22.44 1.52
CA ASN A 191 19.19 21.79 2.62
C ASN A 191 18.29 21.58 3.85
N TYR A 192 17.83 20.35 4.03
CA TYR A 192 17.25 19.92 5.30
C TYR A 192 18.37 19.41 6.20
N GLU A 193 18.43 19.86 7.46
CA GLU A 193 19.49 19.45 8.41
C GLU A 193 19.46 17.96 8.74
N SER A 194 18.30 17.33 8.59
CA SER A 194 18.09 15.90 8.73
C SER A 194 17.05 15.43 7.70
N PRO A 195 17.17 14.19 7.18
CA PRO A 195 16.10 13.56 6.40
C PRO A 195 14.72 13.56 7.11
N GLU A 196 14.73 13.57 8.46
CA GLU A 196 13.54 13.66 9.31
C GLU A 196 12.94 15.06 9.35
N ALA A 197 13.61 16.09 8.85
CA ALA A 197 13.08 17.46 8.77
C ALA A 197 12.26 17.71 7.49
N VAL A 198 12.33 16.83 6.49
CA VAL A 198 11.67 17.02 5.20
C VAL A 198 10.13 17.02 5.35
N PRO A 199 9.38 18.02 4.89
CA PRO A 199 7.92 18.02 4.95
C PRO A 199 7.31 16.82 4.19
N LEU A 200 6.20 16.27 4.70
CA LEU A 200 5.49 15.16 4.03
C LEU A 200 5.01 15.54 2.62
N SER A 201 4.70 16.80 2.37
CA SER A 201 4.31 17.31 1.04
C SER A 201 5.41 17.14 -0.02
N VAL A 202 6.68 17.11 0.39
CA VAL A 202 7.84 16.87 -0.50
C VAL A 202 8.21 15.39 -0.50
N LEU A 203 8.22 14.77 0.69
CA LEU A 203 8.64 13.38 0.86
C LEU A 203 7.70 12.38 0.18
N LEU A 204 6.39 12.57 0.25
CA LEU A 204 5.41 11.66 -0.35
C LEU A 204 5.54 11.54 -1.88
N PRO A 205 5.54 12.63 -2.66
CA PRO A 205 5.72 12.51 -4.11
C PRO A 205 7.12 12.00 -4.50
N ALA A 206 8.16 12.34 -3.72
CA ALA A 206 9.50 11.78 -3.91
C ALA A 206 9.54 10.27 -3.68
N PHE A 207 8.93 9.80 -2.59
CA PHE A 207 8.80 8.38 -2.27
C PHE A 207 8.07 7.62 -3.38
N ILE A 208 6.87 8.06 -3.77
CA ILE A 208 6.10 7.40 -4.83
C ILE A 208 6.92 7.32 -6.13
N THR A 209 7.63 8.37 -6.50
CA THR A 209 8.48 8.38 -7.71
C THR A 209 9.63 7.38 -7.60
N SER A 210 10.29 7.32 -6.43
CA SER A 210 11.37 6.36 -6.12
C SER A 210 10.88 4.90 -6.16
N GLU A 211 9.70 4.65 -5.58
CA GLU A 211 9.04 3.34 -5.59
C GLU A 211 8.67 2.91 -7.01
N LEU A 212 8.09 3.83 -7.80
CA LEU A 212 7.76 3.57 -9.21
C LEU A 212 9.01 3.20 -10.00
N LYS A 213 10.06 4.01 -9.91
CA LYS A 213 11.33 3.75 -10.62
C LYS A 213 11.90 2.38 -10.27
N THR A 214 11.91 2.05 -8.98
CA THR A 214 12.42 0.75 -8.50
C THR A 214 11.52 -0.41 -8.96
N ALA A 215 10.20 -0.24 -8.92
CA ALA A 215 9.24 -1.24 -9.39
C ALA A 215 9.39 -1.52 -10.90
N PHE A 216 9.56 -0.47 -11.71
CA PHE A 216 9.79 -0.61 -13.15
C PHE A 216 11.15 -1.24 -13.45
N GLN A 217 12.20 -0.94 -12.69
CA GLN A 217 13.50 -1.60 -12.81
C GLN A 217 13.39 -3.10 -12.55
N ILE A 218 12.76 -3.49 -11.44
CA ILE A 218 12.54 -4.91 -11.09
C ILE A 218 11.66 -5.57 -12.15
N GLY A 219 10.54 -4.94 -12.51
CA GLY A 219 9.61 -5.44 -13.52
C GLY A 219 10.29 -5.66 -14.88
N PHE A 220 11.14 -4.74 -15.30
CA PHE A 220 11.92 -4.87 -16.54
C PHE A 220 12.88 -6.06 -16.48
N LEU A 221 13.62 -6.23 -15.38
CA LEU A 221 14.52 -7.38 -15.20
C LEU A 221 13.77 -8.72 -15.22
N LEU A 222 12.59 -8.77 -14.59
CA LEU A 222 11.72 -9.95 -14.64
C LEU A 222 11.16 -10.21 -16.05
N PHE A 223 10.98 -9.16 -16.85
CA PHE A 223 10.44 -9.27 -18.21
C PHE A 223 11.46 -9.85 -19.22
N LEU A 224 12.75 -9.59 -19.02
CA LEU A 224 13.83 -10.01 -19.95
C LEU A 224 13.81 -11.49 -20.35
N PRO A 225 13.76 -12.48 -19.43
CA PRO A 225 13.75 -13.89 -19.84
C PRO A 225 12.54 -14.25 -20.71
N PHE A 226 11.37 -13.67 -20.43
CA PHE A 226 10.16 -13.90 -21.22
C PHE A 226 10.24 -13.26 -22.61
N LEU A 227 10.85 -12.09 -22.72
CA LEU A 227 11.10 -11.42 -23.99
C LEU A 227 12.01 -12.27 -24.89
N VAL A 228 13.06 -12.87 -24.32
CA VAL A 228 13.94 -13.79 -25.07
C VAL A 228 13.15 -14.97 -25.63
N ILE A 229 12.26 -15.58 -24.83
CA ILE A 229 11.38 -16.66 -25.29
C ILE A 229 10.50 -16.20 -26.47
N ASP A 230 9.90 -15.00 -26.37
CA ASP A 230 9.06 -14.45 -27.44
C ASP A 230 9.85 -14.27 -28.75
N MET A 231 11.03 -13.66 -28.67
CA MET A 231 11.91 -13.43 -29.83
C MET A 231 12.34 -14.75 -30.49
N VAL A 232 12.69 -15.76 -29.68
CA VAL A 232 13.12 -17.07 -30.17
C VAL A 232 11.95 -17.79 -30.85
N ILE A 233 10.79 -17.88 -30.20
CA ILE A 233 9.62 -18.59 -30.77
C ILE A 233 9.10 -17.89 -32.02
N ALA A 234 9.09 -16.55 -32.04
CA ALA A 234 8.70 -15.78 -33.21
C ALA A 234 9.62 -16.07 -34.41
N SER A 235 10.93 -16.11 -34.22
CA SER A 235 11.87 -16.43 -35.31
C SER A 235 11.72 -17.87 -35.83
N ILE A 236 11.45 -18.83 -34.95
CA ILE A 236 11.18 -20.23 -35.34
C ILE A 236 9.88 -20.33 -36.15
N LEU A 237 8.79 -19.70 -35.71
CA LEU A 237 7.51 -19.73 -36.43
C LEU A 237 7.59 -19.07 -37.80
N MET A 238 8.29 -17.94 -37.90
CA MET A 238 8.56 -17.28 -39.18
C MET A 238 9.39 -18.18 -40.10
N SER A 239 10.38 -18.88 -39.57
CA SER A 239 11.20 -19.83 -40.34
C SER A 239 10.41 -21.06 -40.83
N LEU A 240 9.35 -21.46 -40.13
CA LEU A 240 8.44 -22.54 -40.56
C LEU A 240 7.38 -22.07 -41.56
N GLY A 241 7.32 -20.78 -41.89
CA GLY A 241 6.33 -20.20 -42.79
C GLY A 241 4.95 -19.98 -42.16
N MET A 242 4.81 -20.13 -40.83
CA MET A 242 3.53 -19.96 -40.13
C MET A 242 3.31 -18.50 -39.73
N MET A 243 3.04 -17.64 -40.72
CA MET A 243 2.82 -16.20 -40.47
C MET A 243 1.50 -15.87 -39.77
N MET A 244 0.50 -16.75 -39.84
CA MET A 244 -0.85 -16.49 -39.32
C MET A 244 -1.02 -16.89 -37.85
N LEU A 245 -0.12 -17.71 -37.30
CA LEU A 245 -0.17 -18.07 -35.89
C LEU A 245 0.51 -16.99 -35.06
N SER A 246 -0.21 -16.47 -34.05
CA SER A 246 0.36 -15.50 -33.12
C SER A 246 1.49 -16.16 -32.32
N PRO A 247 2.73 -15.65 -32.40
CA PRO A 247 3.85 -16.19 -31.63
C PRO A 247 3.60 -16.19 -30.12
N MET A 248 2.80 -15.23 -29.63
CA MET A 248 2.44 -15.13 -28.22
C MET A 248 1.71 -16.38 -27.71
N LEU A 249 0.76 -16.92 -28.48
CA LEU A 249 -0.03 -18.09 -28.08
C LEU A 249 0.86 -19.34 -27.96
N VAL A 250 1.85 -19.46 -28.85
CA VAL A 250 2.81 -20.57 -28.83
C VAL A 250 3.81 -20.41 -27.70
N ALA A 251 4.20 -19.17 -27.38
CA ALA A 251 5.17 -18.88 -26.32
C ALA A 251 4.62 -19.05 -24.90
N MET A 252 3.32 -18.79 -24.68
CA MET A 252 2.68 -18.89 -23.35
C MET A 252 3.03 -20.17 -22.56
N PRO A 253 2.83 -21.40 -23.08
CA PRO A 253 3.11 -22.62 -22.30
C PRO A 253 4.59 -22.74 -21.91
N PHE A 254 5.53 -22.32 -22.76
CA PHE A 254 6.95 -22.32 -22.45
C PHE A 254 7.30 -21.32 -21.36
N LYS A 255 6.71 -20.12 -21.39
CA LYS A 255 6.87 -19.10 -20.34
C LYS A 255 6.35 -19.60 -18.99
N LEU A 256 5.16 -20.20 -18.98
CA LEU A 256 4.57 -20.77 -17.77
C LEU A 256 5.42 -21.90 -17.19
N LEU A 257 5.89 -22.80 -18.06
CA LEU A 257 6.77 -23.89 -17.66
C LEU A 257 8.06 -23.36 -17.05
N LEU A 258 8.74 -22.41 -17.71
CA LEU A 258 9.96 -21.80 -17.17
C LEU A 258 9.69 -21.14 -15.82
N PHE A 259 8.61 -20.38 -15.70
CA PHE A 259 8.26 -19.67 -14.48
C PHE A 259 8.01 -20.62 -13.30
N VAL A 260 7.36 -21.75 -13.54
CA VAL A 260 7.14 -22.78 -12.50
C VAL A 260 8.43 -23.53 -12.17
N LEU A 261 9.26 -23.86 -13.17
CA LEU A 261 10.52 -24.59 -12.95
C LEU A 261 11.53 -23.84 -12.09
N VAL A 262 11.57 -22.51 -12.20
CA VAL A 262 12.47 -21.66 -11.41
C VAL A 262 11.87 -21.22 -10.08
N ASP A 263 10.69 -21.72 -9.73
CA ASP A 263 9.90 -21.22 -8.58
C ASP A 263 9.74 -19.69 -8.60
N GLY A 264 9.27 -19.17 -9.73
CA GLY A 264 9.27 -17.73 -10.03
C GLY A 264 8.43 -16.90 -9.05
N TRP A 265 7.43 -17.50 -8.40
CA TRP A 265 6.67 -16.84 -7.32
C TRP A 265 7.55 -16.61 -6.09
N ALA A 266 8.23 -17.64 -5.58
CA ALA A 266 9.10 -17.51 -4.42
C ALA A 266 10.26 -16.55 -4.70
N MET A 267 10.86 -16.63 -5.90
CA MET A 267 11.96 -15.73 -6.29
C MET A 267 11.50 -14.28 -6.35
N THR A 268 10.37 -13.99 -6.99
CA THR A 268 9.84 -12.62 -7.11
C THR A 268 9.48 -12.03 -5.75
N VAL A 269 8.78 -12.80 -4.91
CA VAL A 269 8.40 -12.36 -3.57
C VAL A 269 9.64 -12.16 -2.69
N GLY A 270 10.60 -13.09 -2.74
CA GLY A 270 11.86 -12.98 -2.00
C GLY A 270 12.65 -11.73 -2.38
N SER A 271 12.79 -11.43 -3.68
CA SER A 271 13.46 -10.21 -4.14
C SER A 271 12.74 -8.92 -3.72
N LEU A 272 11.40 -8.91 -3.75
CA LEU A 272 10.61 -7.77 -3.31
C LEU A 272 10.82 -7.48 -1.82
N VAL A 273 10.73 -8.50 -0.96
CA VAL A 273 10.93 -8.37 0.48
C VAL A 273 12.37 -7.94 0.80
N ALA A 274 13.37 -8.55 0.14
CA ALA A 274 14.77 -8.20 0.34
C ALA A 274 15.05 -6.71 0.05
N THR A 275 14.36 -6.12 -0.93
CA THR A 275 14.54 -4.70 -1.29
C THR A 275 14.10 -3.75 -0.17
N TYR A 276 13.22 -4.16 0.75
CA TYR A 276 12.84 -3.37 1.92
C TYR A 276 13.63 -3.74 3.18
N SER A 277 14.17 -4.96 3.25
CA SER A 277 14.95 -5.45 4.40
C SER A 277 16.39 -4.93 4.44
N ILE A 278 16.96 -4.48 3.32
CA ILE A 278 18.37 -4.04 3.23
C ILE A 278 18.58 -2.59 3.75
N GLY A 279 17.53 -1.95 4.28
CA GLY A 279 17.62 -0.64 4.94
C GLY A 279 17.95 -0.68 6.44
N GLY A 280 18.38 -1.83 6.97
CA GLY A 280 18.80 -2.01 8.38
C GLY A 280 20.30 -2.21 8.54
#